data_AF-A0A3D4CMZ1-F1
#
_entry.id   AF-A0A3D4CMZ1-F1
#
_cell.length_a   1.000
_cell.length_b   1.000
_cell.length_c   1.000
_cell.angle_alpha   90.00
_cell.angle_beta   90.00
_cell.angle_gamma   90.00
#
_symmetry.space_group_name_H-M   'P 1'
#
loop_
_entity.id
_entity.type
_entity.pdbx_description
1 polymer ?
#
loop_
_entity_poly.entity_id
_entity_poly.type
_entity_poly.pdbx_seq_one_letter_code
_entity_poly.pdbx_strand_id
1 'polypeptide(L)'
;MKYMKIQDAFEEILQYAHFWNWGPDWNEAKKIYTAFPNSHSVLLPFAYSYLEELIRSTTSEYGRELYDDKGQPLKNRKVGMKLVNLAITENKEKNPEYVKILKEIKGYYINSNVTDEGDNRHSVAHGYMHPRFWNQESFEKLIILIAKISKYSRF
;
A
#
# COMPACT_ATOMS: atom_id res chain seq x y z
N MET A 1 6.59 -15.76 -15.70
CA MET A 1 6.71 -14.98 -14.44
C MET A 1 6.69 -15.99 -13.30
N LYS A 2 7.75 -16.08 -12.49
CA LYS A 2 7.84 -17.06 -11.41
C LYS A 2 6.75 -16.74 -10.38
N TYR A 3 5.87 -17.70 -10.08
CA TYR A 3 4.86 -17.53 -9.05
C TYR A 3 5.58 -17.42 -7.70
N MET A 4 5.51 -16.26 -7.05
CA MET A 4 6.03 -16.07 -5.69
C MET A 4 5.01 -16.68 -4.72
N LYS A 5 5.47 -17.54 -3.81
CA LYS A 5 4.59 -18.07 -2.76
C LYS A 5 4.30 -16.98 -1.75
N ILE A 6 3.14 -17.03 -1.11
CA ILE A 6 2.73 -16.00 -0.14
C ILE A 6 3.72 -15.86 1.02
N GLN A 7 4.31 -16.96 1.48
CA GLN A 7 5.32 -16.98 2.54
C GLN A 7 6.60 -16.26 2.10
N ASP A 8 7.08 -16.54 0.88
CA ASP A 8 8.24 -15.84 0.30
C ASP A 8 7.95 -14.33 0.16
N ALA A 9 6.71 -13.97 -0.18
CA ALA A 9 6.29 -12.57 -0.25
C ALA A 9 6.35 -11.87 1.11
N PHE A 10 5.93 -12.53 2.20
CA PHE A 10 6.08 -11.97 3.54
C PHE A 10 7.54 -11.78 3.94
N GLU A 11 8.43 -12.73 3.62
CA GLU A 11 9.87 -12.58 3.91
C GLU A 11 10.49 -11.43 3.11
N GLU A 12 10.15 -11.31 1.83
CA GLU A 12 10.62 -10.21 0.98
C GLU A 12 10.17 -8.86 1.57
N ILE A 13 8.93 -8.74 2.04
CA ILE A 13 8.45 -7.51 2.69
C ILE A 13 9.25 -7.23 3.96
N LEU A 14 9.42 -8.24 4.83
CA LEU A 14 10.18 -8.10 6.08
C LEU A 14 11.64 -7.68 5.85
N GLN A 15 12.25 -8.17 4.76
CA GLN A 15 13.63 -7.84 4.41
C GLN A 15 13.83 -6.34 4.12
N TYR A 16 12.83 -5.67 3.54
CA TYR A 16 12.91 -4.25 3.15
C TYR A 16 12.05 -3.32 4.01
N ALA A 17 11.23 -3.85 4.92
CA ALA A 17 10.44 -3.05 5.83
C ALA A 17 11.35 -2.27 6.79
N HIS A 18 10.99 -1.01 7.08
CA HIS A 18 11.69 -0.26 8.12
C HIS A 18 11.58 -0.99 9.46
N PHE A 19 12.72 -1.38 10.03
CA PHE A 19 12.76 -2.24 11.21
C PHE A 19 11.96 -1.67 12.39
N TRP A 20 12.02 -0.35 12.64
CA TRP A 20 11.33 0.25 13.79
C TRP A 20 9.88 0.63 13.53
N ASN A 21 9.50 0.86 12.27
CA ASN A 21 8.17 1.39 11.96
C ASN A 21 7.20 0.30 11.51
N TRP A 22 7.72 -0.74 10.85
CA TRP A 22 6.90 -1.70 10.11
C TRP A 22 7.31 -3.16 10.29
N GLY A 23 8.59 -3.44 10.59
CA GLY A 23 9.10 -4.81 10.75
C GLY A 23 8.31 -5.66 11.76
N PRO A 24 8.13 -5.19 13.01
CA PRO A 24 7.33 -5.88 14.02
C PRO A 24 5.89 -6.18 13.56
N ASP A 25 5.23 -5.19 12.96
CA ASP A 25 3.83 -5.33 12.53
C ASP A 25 3.70 -6.33 11.37
N TRP A 26 4.62 -6.30 10.41
CA TRP A 26 4.66 -7.31 9.35
C TRP A 26 4.94 -8.71 9.86
N ASN A 27 5.76 -8.84 10.90
CA ASN A 27 6.04 -10.12 11.52
C ASN A 27 4.79 -10.68 12.22
N GLU A 28 4.01 -9.81 12.89
CA GLU A 28 2.72 -10.21 13.46
C GLU A 28 1.68 -10.52 12.38
N ALA A 29 1.57 -9.72 11.32
CA ALA A 29 0.68 -9.99 10.19
C ALA A 29 0.98 -11.36 9.55
N LYS A 30 2.26 -11.70 9.36
CA LYS A 30 2.71 -13.01 8.89
C LYS A 30 2.28 -14.14 9.84
N LYS A 31 2.51 -14.00 11.15
CA LYS A 31 2.13 -15.00 12.16
C LYS A 31 0.62 -15.22 12.17
N ILE A 32 -0.15 -14.13 12.22
CA ILE A 32 -1.62 -14.16 12.23
C ILE A 32 -2.14 -14.87 10.98
N TYR A 33 -1.66 -14.48 9.79
CA TYR A 33 -2.11 -15.09 8.54
C TYR A 33 -1.74 -16.57 8.44
N THR A 34 -0.55 -16.94 8.90
CA THR A 34 -0.09 -18.34 8.92
C THR A 34 -0.93 -19.21 9.85
N ALA A 35 -1.29 -18.69 11.03
CA ALA A 35 -2.13 -19.40 11.98
C ALA A 35 -3.61 -19.42 11.58
N PHE A 36 -4.08 -18.33 10.97
CA PHE A 36 -5.48 -18.11 10.63
C PHE A 36 -5.62 -17.55 9.21
N PRO A 37 -5.65 -18.39 8.15
CA PRO A 37 -5.74 -17.91 6.76
C PRO A 37 -6.98 -17.04 6.47
N ASN A 38 -8.08 -17.26 7.20
CA ASN A 38 -9.31 -16.45 7.11
C ASN A 38 -9.18 -15.04 7.70
N SER A 39 -8.03 -14.69 8.30
CA SER A 39 -7.74 -13.34 8.80
C SER A 39 -7.50 -12.31 7.69
N HIS A 40 -7.49 -12.72 6.42
CA HIS A 40 -7.18 -11.86 5.29
C HIS A 40 -7.97 -10.53 5.27
N SER A 41 -9.26 -10.54 5.65
CA SER A 41 -10.08 -9.32 5.67
C SER A 41 -9.72 -8.37 6.81
N VAL A 42 -9.17 -8.89 7.91
CA VAL A 42 -8.64 -8.09 9.03
C VAL A 42 -7.29 -7.47 8.66
N LEU A 43 -6.47 -8.21 7.91
CA LEU A 43 -5.11 -7.79 7.52
C LEU A 43 -5.07 -6.91 6.27
N LEU A 44 -6.11 -6.95 5.42
CA LEU A 44 -6.14 -6.19 4.17
C LEU A 44 -6.02 -4.66 4.38
N PRO A 45 -6.74 -4.02 5.33
CA PRO A 45 -6.58 -2.59 5.60
C PRO A 45 -5.14 -2.22 5.97
N PHE A 46 -4.50 -3.03 6.82
CA PHE A 46 -3.10 -2.86 7.20
C PHE A 46 -2.17 -2.92 5.99
N ALA A 47 -2.38 -3.91 5.11
CA ALA A 47 -1.58 -4.04 3.88
C ALA A 47 -1.73 -2.82 2.95
N TYR A 48 -2.93 -2.23 2.85
CA TYR A 48 -3.14 -0.99 2.08
C TYR A 48 -2.46 0.22 2.71
N SER A 49 -2.50 0.37 4.03
CA SER A 49 -1.79 1.45 4.73
C SER A 49 -0.29 1.37 4.48
N TYR A 50 0.29 0.17 4.58
CA TYR A 50 1.70 -0.04 4.26
C TYR A 50 2.01 0.23 2.79
N LEU A 51 1.17 -0.24 1.85
CA LEU A 51 1.35 0.03 0.42
C LEU A 51 1.42 1.54 0.15
N GLU A 52 0.54 2.32 0.77
CA GLU A 52 0.53 3.77 0.59
C GLU A 52 1.83 4.41 1.12
N GLU A 53 2.29 4.03 2.31
CA GLU A 53 3.54 4.56 2.86
C GLU A 53 4.75 4.12 2.03
N LEU A 54 4.79 2.87 1.59
CA LEU A 54 5.83 2.33 0.73
C LEU A 54 5.94 3.12 -0.57
N ILE A 55 4.82 3.39 -1.25
CA ILE A 55 4.81 4.23 -2.45
C ILE A 55 5.28 5.64 -2.10
N ARG A 56 4.78 6.22 -1.01
CA ARG A 56 5.13 7.57 -0.56
C ARG A 56 6.61 7.73 -0.28
N SER A 57 7.26 6.71 0.28
CA SER A 57 8.72 6.70 0.53
C SER A 57 9.54 6.99 -0.73
N THR A 58 9.02 6.64 -1.90
CA THR A 58 9.69 6.88 -3.18
C THR A 58 9.45 8.27 -3.77
N THR A 59 8.74 9.14 -3.04
CA THR A 59 8.31 10.47 -3.50
C THR A 59 8.89 11.61 -2.67
N SER A 60 8.81 12.82 -3.22
CA SER A 60 9.12 14.08 -2.52
C SER A 60 8.18 14.39 -1.34
N GLU A 61 7.09 13.64 -1.16
CA GLU A 61 6.14 13.81 -0.05
C GLU A 61 6.38 12.84 1.11
N TYR A 62 7.49 12.09 1.12
CA TYR A 62 7.92 11.30 2.28
C TYR A 62 8.47 12.20 3.40
N GLY A 63 8.17 11.86 4.66
CA GLY A 63 8.66 12.59 5.84
C GLY A 63 7.59 12.76 6.93
N ARG A 64 7.84 13.65 7.90
CA ARG A 64 6.86 14.03 8.93
C ARG A 64 5.88 15.07 8.41
N GLU A 65 4.63 14.98 8.84
CA GLU A 65 3.67 16.05 8.61
C GLU A 65 4.04 17.24 9.46
N LEU A 66 4.13 18.39 8.82
CA LEU A 66 4.31 19.65 9.51
C LEU A 66 2.92 20.28 9.67
N TYR A 67 2.59 20.61 10.90
CA TYR A 67 1.34 21.26 11.26
C TYR A 67 1.61 22.72 11.59
N ASP A 68 0.65 23.59 11.32
CA ASP A 68 0.67 24.96 11.84
C ASP A 68 0.32 24.98 13.34
N ASP A 69 0.42 26.15 13.95
CA ASP A 69 0.10 26.36 15.37
C ASP A 69 -1.38 26.09 15.71
N LYS A 70 -2.24 25.88 14.70
CA LYS A 70 -3.66 25.54 14.83
C LYS A 70 -3.92 24.04 14.63
N GLY A 71 -2.87 23.23 14.47
CA GLY A 71 -2.98 21.80 14.22
C GLY A 71 -3.48 21.45 12.81
N GLN A 72 -3.42 22.39 11.86
CA GLN A 72 -3.74 22.14 10.46
C GLN A 72 -2.47 21.74 9.69
N PRO A 73 -2.54 20.74 8.80
CA PRO A 73 -1.37 20.34 8.02
C PRO A 73 -0.94 21.49 7.09
N LEU A 74 0.34 21.88 7.16
CA LEU A 74 0.93 22.92 6.31
C LEU A 74 0.85 22.56 4.82
N LYS A 75 0.75 21.27 4.50
CA LYS A 75 0.56 20.76 3.15
C LYS A 75 -0.30 19.50 3.18
N ASN A 76 -1.38 19.52 2.42
CA ASN A 76 -2.18 18.32 2.15
C ASN A 76 -1.37 17.33 1.30
N ARG A 77 -1.10 16.14 1.85
CA ARG A 77 -0.41 15.06 1.14
C ARG A 77 -1.30 14.46 0.07
N LYS A 78 -0.70 14.04 -1.03
CA LYS A 78 -1.39 13.27 -2.05
C LYS A 78 -1.60 11.86 -1.52
N VAL A 79 -2.79 11.34 -1.76
CA VAL A 79 -3.24 10.02 -1.34
C VAL A 79 -3.92 9.34 -2.52
N GLY A 80 -4.12 8.02 -2.43
CA GLY A 80 -4.76 7.25 -3.49
C GLY A 80 -4.11 7.46 -4.87
N MET A 81 -4.93 7.65 -5.91
CA MET A 81 -4.44 7.82 -7.28
C MET A 81 -3.51 9.02 -7.47
N LYS A 82 -3.68 10.10 -6.68
CA LYS A 82 -2.80 11.28 -6.74
C LYS A 82 -1.37 10.92 -6.30
N LEU A 83 -1.24 10.06 -5.29
CA LEU A 83 0.07 9.58 -4.83
C LEU A 83 0.73 8.69 -5.88
N VAL A 84 -0.02 7.72 -6.42
CA VAL A 84 0.50 6.79 -7.43
C VAL A 84 1.02 7.56 -8.66
N ASN A 85 0.27 8.58 -9.11
CA ASN A 85 0.70 9.43 -10.22
C ASN A 85 1.95 10.25 -9.89
N LEU A 86 2.09 10.76 -8.65
CA LEU A 86 3.30 11.44 -8.22
C LEU A 86 4.51 10.50 -8.28
N ALA A 87 4.38 9.31 -7.70
CA ALA A 87 5.45 8.30 -7.68
C ALA A 87 5.89 7.89 -9.08
N ILE A 88 4.94 7.72 -10.02
CA ILE A 88 5.24 7.43 -11.44
C ILE A 88 6.04 8.56 -12.07
N THR A 89 5.62 9.82 -11.87
CA THR A 89 6.29 10.98 -12.46
C THR A 89 7.72 11.11 -11.96
N GLU A 90 7.93 11.01 -10.65
CA GLU A 90 9.25 11.22 -10.02
C GLU A 90 10.23 10.06 -10.24
N ASN A 91 9.73 8.86 -10.55
CA ASN A 91 10.55 7.67 -10.78
C ASN A 91 10.69 7.26 -12.26
N LYS A 92 10.04 7.96 -13.20
CA LYS A 92 9.95 7.58 -14.62
C LYS A 92 11.31 7.27 -15.27
N GLU A 93 12.31 8.10 -14.99
CA GLU A 93 13.64 7.99 -15.59
C GLU A 93 14.57 7.07 -14.78
N LYS A 94 14.46 7.12 -13.45
CA LYS A 94 15.39 6.43 -12.54
C LYS A 94 15.06 4.95 -12.35
N ASN A 95 13.77 4.62 -12.28
CA ASN A 95 13.29 3.27 -11.94
C ASN A 95 12.17 2.81 -12.90
N PRO A 96 12.47 2.54 -14.18
CA PRO A 96 11.46 2.17 -15.17
C PRO A 96 10.71 0.86 -14.83
N GLU A 97 11.38 -0.10 -14.17
CA GLU A 97 10.76 -1.34 -13.69
C GLU A 97 9.74 -1.07 -12.58
N TYR A 98 10.08 -0.22 -11.60
CA TYR A 98 9.16 0.20 -10.55
C TYR A 98 7.93 0.91 -11.12
N VAL A 99 8.13 1.79 -12.10
CA VAL A 99 7.05 2.52 -12.78
C VAL A 99 6.09 1.58 -13.50
N LYS A 100 6.58 0.49 -14.08
CA LYS A 100 5.73 -0.54 -14.69
C LYS A 100 4.80 -1.16 -13.64
N ILE A 101 5.33 -1.50 -12.47
CA ILE A 101 4.53 -2.08 -11.37
C ILE A 101 3.56 -1.04 -10.79
N LEU A 102 3.96 0.23 -10.65
CA LEU A 102 3.06 1.32 -10.22
C LEU A 102 1.85 1.49 -11.15
N LYS A 103 2.02 1.25 -12.46
CA LYS A 103 0.88 1.26 -13.40
C LYS A 103 -0.08 0.10 -13.16
N GLU A 104 0.42 -1.07 -12.74
CA GLU A 104 -0.42 -2.20 -12.31
C GLU A 104 -1.15 -1.87 -11.00
N ILE A 105 -0.46 -1.21 -10.06
CA ILE A 105 -1.00 -0.77 -8.76
C ILE A 105 -2.21 0.16 -8.92
N LYS A 106 -2.31 0.94 -10.01
CA LYS A 106 -3.49 1.78 -10.28
C LYS A 106 -4.81 1.01 -10.22
N GLY A 107 -4.81 -0.27 -10.59
CA GLY A 107 -6.00 -1.12 -10.50
C GLY A 107 -6.53 -1.34 -9.08
N TYR A 108 -5.70 -1.13 -8.05
CA TYR A 108 -6.09 -1.23 -6.64
C TYR A 108 -6.65 0.10 -6.08
N TYR A 109 -6.46 1.20 -6.82
CA TYR A 109 -6.92 2.54 -6.48
C TYR A 109 -8.03 3.03 -7.42
N ILE A 110 -8.82 2.10 -7.99
CA ILE A 110 -9.97 2.44 -8.84
C ILE A 110 -10.91 3.36 -8.07
N ASN A 111 -11.36 4.42 -8.74
CA ASN A 111 -12.24 5.41 -8.16
C ASN A 111 -13.66 4.86 -7.98
N SER A 112 -14.35 5.34 -6.97
CA SER A 112 -15.77 5.15 -6.76
C SER A 112 -16.58 5.72 -7.91
N ASN A 113 -17.71 5.09 -8.24
CA ASN A 113 -18.64 5.63 -9.21
C ASN A 113 -19.32 6.89 -8.64
N VAL A 114 -19.88 7.72 -9.52
CA VAL A 114 -20.62 8.95 -9.13
C VAL A 114 -21.85 8.63 -8.26
N THR A 115 -22.33 7.39 -8.32
CA THR A 115 -23.45 6.86 -7.52
C THR A 115 -23.03 6.33 -6.15
N ASP A 116 -21.73 6.29 -5.83
CA ASP A 116 -21.25 5.80 -4.54
C ASP A 116 -21.33 6.96 -3.52
N GLU A 117 -22.37 6.97 -2.67
CA GLU A 117 -22.65 8.02 -1.67
C GLU A 117 -21.82 7.85 -0.39
N GLY A 118 -21.26 8.94 0.18
CA GLY A 118 -20.54 8.96 1.46
C GLY A 118 -19.15 9.62 1.46
N ASP A 119 -18.53 9.78 2.63
CA ASP A 119 -17.12 10.21 2.77
C ASP A 119 -16.18 9.02 2.43
N ASN A 120 -15.97 8.81 1.14
CA ASN A 120 -15.36 7.61 0.58
C ASN A 120 -13.83 7.55 0.73
N ARG A 121 -13.21 8.05 1.82
CA ARG A 121 -11.74 8.04 2.05
C ARG A 121 -10.91 8.24 0.76
N HIS A 122 -11.18 9.34 0.05
CA HIS A 122 -10.58 9.69 -1.25
C HIS A 122 -11.04 8.87 -2.46
N SER A 123 -12.23 8.28 -2.38
CA SER A 123 -12.94 7.55 -3.45
C SER A 123 -12.21 6.31 -3.95
N VAL A 124 -11.31 5.69 -3.19
CA VAL A 124 -10.62 4.46 -3.64
C VAL A 124 -11.44 3.24 -3.24
N ALA A 125 -11.62 2.28 -4.16
CA ALA A 125 -12.50 1.11 -3.97
C ALA A 125 -12.30 0.39 -2.63
N HIS A 126 -11.05 0.18 -2.20
CA HIS A 126 -10.73 -0.50 -0.94
C HIS A 126 -11.04 0.32 0.32
N GLY A 127 -11.26 1.63 0.20
CA GLY A 127 -11.58 2.53 1.30
C GLY A 127 -13.05 2.51 1.74
N TYR A 128 -13.95 1.99 0.90
CA TYR A 128 -15.39 1.89 1.18
C TYR A 128 -15.99 0.50 0.87
N MET A 129 -15.24 -0.41 0.25
CA MET A 129 -15.68 -1.78 0.00
C MET A 129 -15.98 -2.51 1.32
N HIS A 130 -17.17 -3.12 1.40
CA HIS A 130 -17.55 -3.90 2.56
C HIS A 130 -16.61 -5.11 2.75
N PRO A 131 -16.10 -5.40 3.96
CA PRO A 131 -15.10 -6.46 4.19
C PRO A 131 -15.52 -7.86 3.72
N ARG A 132 -16.83 -8.13 3.64
CA ARG A 132 -17.40 -9.36 3.07
C ARG A 132 -16.95 -9.63 1.62
N PHE A 133 -16.58 -8.61 0.87
CA PHE A 133 -16.10 -8.73 -0.51
C PHE A 133 -14.58 -8.87 -0.62
N TRP A 134 -13.86 -8.77 0.50
CA TRP A 134 -12.44 -9.09 0.54
C TRP A 134 -12.26 -10.58 0.66
N ASN A 135 -11.70 -11.18 -0.38
CA ASN A 135 -11.37 -12.61 -0.40
C ASN A 135 -9.85 -12.82 -0.24
N GLN A 136 -9.49 -14.04 0.08
CA GLN A 136 -8.10 -14.45 0.27
C GLN A 136 -7.23 -14.20 -0.97
N GLU A 137 -7.74 -14.48 -2.17
CA GLU A 137 -6.98 -14.32 -3.42
C GLU A 137 -6.60 -12.85 -3.66
N SER A 138 -7.53 -11.92 -3.43
CA SER A 138 -7.27 -10.48 -3.54
C SER A 138 -6.24 -10.01 -2.51
N PHE A 139 -6.29 -10.55 -1.29
CA PHE A 139 -5.28 -10.28 -0.26
C PHE A 139 -3.90 -10.79 -0.66
N GLU A 140 -3.78 -12.06 -1.05
CA GLU A 140 -2.48 -12.64 -1.44
C GLU A 140 -1.87 -11.92 -2.65
N LYS A 141 -2.69 -11.54 -3.64
CA LYS A 141 -2.27 -10.73 -4.79
C LYS A 141 -1.69 -9.38 -4.35
N LEU A 142 -2.32 -8.73 -3.36
CA LEU A 142 -1.81 -7.48 -2.79
C LEU A 142 -0.48 -7.69 -2.07
N ILE A 143 -0.34 -8.73 -1.24
CA ILE A 143 0.92 -9.03 -0.54
C ILE A 143 2.05 -9.30 -1.55
N ILE A 144 1.81 -10.11 -2.57
CA ILE A 144 2.79 -10.37 -3.64
C ILE A 144 3.17 -9.09 -4.39
N LEU A 145 2.21 -8.19 -4.61
CA LEU A 145 2.47 -6.90 -5.24
C LEU A 145 3.36 -6.01 -4.37
N ILE A 146 3.05 -5.91 -3.07
CA ILE A 146 3.85 -5.17 -2.09
C ILE A 146 5.27 -5.73 -2.04
N ALA A 147 5.43 -7.05 -1.99
CA ALA A 147 6.74 -7.71 -2.00
C ALA A 147 7.59 -7.28 -3.21
N LYS A 148 7.02 -7.29 -4.42
CA LYS A 148 7.74 -6.88 -5.65
C LYS A 148 8.27 -5.45 -5.62
N ILE A 149 7.57 -4.54 -4.93
CA ILE A 149 7.97 -3.14 -4.86
C ILE A 149 8.75 -2.78 -3.60
N SER A 150 8.83 -3.68 -2.61
CA SER A 150 9.48 -3.42 -1.32
C SER A 150 10.96 -3.07 -1.47
N LYS A 151 11.65 -3.66 -2.45
CA LYS A 151 13.05 -3.33 -2.80
C LYS A 151 13.30 -1.88 -3.24
N TYR A 152 12.26 -1.13 -3.61
CA TYR A 152 12.36 0.29 -3.99
C TYR A 152 12.07 1.24 -2.82
N SER A 153 11.76 0.71 -1.64
CA SER A 153 11.53 1.52 -0.44
C SER A 153 12.71 2.45 -0.16
N ARG A 154 12.42 3.61 0.41
CA ARG A 154 13.42 4.59 0.86
C ARG A 154 13.20 5.02 2.31
N PHE A 155 12.80 4.05 3.12
CA PHE A 155 12.73 4.23 4.55
C PHE A 155 14.09 4.58 5.16
#